data_AF-A0A364Y4S6-F1
#
_entry.id   AF-A0A364Y4S6-F1
#
_cell.length_a   1.000
_cell.length_b   1.000
_cell.length_c   1.000
_cell.angle_alpha   90.00
_cell.angle_beta   90.00
_cell.angle_gamma   90.00
#
_symmetry.space_group_name_H-M   'P 1'
#
loop_
_entity.id
_entity.type
_entity.pdbx_description
1 polymer ?
#
loop_
_entity_poly.entity_id
_entity_poly.type
_entity_poly.pdbx_seq_one_letter_code
_entity_poly.pdbx_strand_id
1 'polypeptide(L)'
;MREHDIQKIEQALLLKLPEHYVAFIEKFEGFTGEDGILEGFVYANADELITKNLRVGFHTTEKTIKHKLIIGENGGGDFYLIDLQDHGDESVYYYDHEESHEHYDEETQTWDWKSFEFDKNLSSHVDNLRVVFGL
;
A
#
# COMPACT_ATOMS: atom_id res chain seq x y z
N MET A 1 -10.14 8.03 6.83
CA MET A 1 -9.06 9.03 6.89
C MET A 1 -9.57 10.36 6.36
N ARG A 2 -9.17 11.49 6.96
CA ARG A 2 -9.55 12.86 6.56
C ARG A 2 -8.35 13.61 5.97
N GLU A 3 -8.56 14.82 5.46
CA GLU A 3 -7.50 15.70 4.92
C GLU A 3 -6.28 15.85 5.87
N HIS A 4 -6.52 15.96 7.18
CA HIS A 4 -5.45 15.99 8.19
C HIS A 4 -4.62 14.70 8.22
N ASP A 5 -5.22 13.54 7.97
CA ASP A 5 -4.53 12.25 7.95
C ASP A 5 -3.64 12.13 6.70
N ILE A 6 -4.11 12.62 5.56
CA ILE A 6 -3.33 12.70 4.31
C ILE A 6 -2.06 13.52 4.54
N GLN A 7 -2.22 14.74 5.06
CA GLN A 7 -1.09 15.62 5.34
C GLN A 7 -0.10 14.98 6.34
N LYS A 8 -0.63 14.27 7.35
CA LYS A 8 0.19 13.54 8.32
C LYS A 8 1.02 12.43 7.67
N ILE A 9 0.43 11.65 6.77
CA ILE A 9 1.13 10.57 6.03
C ILE A 9 2.24 11.16 5.16
N GLU A 10 1.91 12.15 4.33
CA GLU A 10 2.85 12.78 3.41
C GLU A 10 4.04 13.40 4.14
N GLN A 11 3.79 14.07 5.28
CA GLN A 11 4.85 14.65 6.11
C GLN A 11 5.71 13.59 6.81
N ALA A 12 5.09 12.55 7.36
CA ALA A 12 5.81 11.51 8.11
C ALA A 12 6.67 10.61 7.20
N LEU A 13 6.18 10.32 5.99
CA LEU A 13 6.84 9.46 5.02
C LEU A 13 7.65 10.23 3.97
N LEU A 14 7.63 11.58 4.01
CA LEU A 14 8.33 12.46 3.07
C LEU A 14 8.02 12.14 1.60
N LEU A 15 6.75 11.91 1.30
CA LEU A 15 6.24 11.56 -0.03
C LEU A 15 5.00 12.37 -0.38
N LYS A 16 4.57 12.28 -1.63
CA LYS A 16 3.26 12.74 -2.08
C LYS A 16 2.39 11.54 -2.40
N LEU A 17 1.15 11.50 -1.91
CA LEU A 17 0.23 10.41 -2.23
C LEU A 17 -0.34 10.56 -3.64
N PRO A 18 -0.58 9.46 -4.37
CA PRO A 18 -1.32 9.50 -5.63
C PRO A 18 -2.76 10.00 -5.45
N GLU A 19 -3.27 10.77 -6.41
CA GLU A 19 -4.61 11.37 -6.32
C GLU A 19 -5.72 10.31 -6.26
N HIS A 20 -5.55 9.19 -6.95
CA HIS A 20 -6.48 8.08 -6.93
C HIS A 20 -6.54 7.41 -5.53
N TYR A 21 -5.41 7.33 -4.83
CA TYR A 21 -5.36 6.82 -3.46
C TYR A 21 -6.04 7.78 -2.48
N VAL A 22 -5.79 9.08 -2.62
CA VAL A 22 -6.46 10.15 -1.84
C VAL A 22 -7.98 10.08 -2.03
N ALA A 23 -8.45 10.04 -3.28
CA ALA A 23 -9.87 9.96 -3.59
C ALA A 23 -10.52 8.69 -3.00
N PHE A 24 -9.79 7.58 -2.98
CA PHE A 24 -10.24 6.33 -2.39
C PHE A 24 -10.40 6.44 -0.87
N ILE A 25 -9.39 6.90 -0.13
CA ILE A 25 -9.46 6.99 1.34
C ILE A 25 -10.47 8.03 1.84
N GLU A 26 -10.74 9.08 1.06
CA GLU A 26 -11.79 10.07 1.32
C GLU A 26 -13.19 9.48 1.13
N LYS A 27 -13.39 8.68 0.07
CA LYS A 27 -14.68 8.04 -0.23
C LYS A 27 -15.06 6.98 0.80
N PHE A 28 -14.08 6.26 1.36
CA PHE A 28 -14.31 5.13 2.24
C PHE A 28 -14.21 5.47 3.74
N GLU A 29 -14.15 6.76 4.12
CA GLU A 29 -13.94 7.25 5.51
C GLU A 29 -12.79 6.57 6.27
N GLY A 30 -11.86 5.89 5.57
CA GLY A 30 -11.00 4.86 6.17
C GLY A 30 -11.84 3.64 6.57
N PHE A 31 -11.37 2.44 6.22
CA PHE A 31 -12.06 1.14 6.39
C PHE A 31 -12.44 0.81 7.84
N THR A 32 -13.37 1.56 8.38
CA THR A 32 -13.94 1.45 9.73
C THR A 32 -15.37 0.90 9.65
N GLY A 33 -15.81 0.48 8.45
CA GLY A 33 -17.11 -0.14 8.21
C GLY A 33 -17.25 -1.49 8.93
N GLU A 34 -18.49 -1.92 9.08
CA GLU A 34 -18.96 -3.12 9.83
C GLU A 34 -18.25 -4.45 9.47
N ASP A 35 -17.44 -4.46 8.41
CA ASP A 35 -16.68 -5.59 7.86
C ASP A 35 -15.25 -5.63 8.43
N GLY A 36 -15.10 -5.85 9.74
CA GLY A 36 -13.78 -6.01 10.41
C GLY A 36 -12.88 -7.13 9.85
N ILE A 37 -13.36 -7.86 8.84
CA ILE A 37 -12.61 -8.86 8.07
C ILE A 37 -11.64 -8.22 7.06
N LEU A 38 -11.90 -6.97 6.63
CA LEU A 38 -10.97 -6.22 5.78
C LEU A 38 -9.87 -5.49 6.56
N GLU A 39 -9.93 -5.55 7.90
CA GLU A 39 -8.93 -4.96 8.79
C GLU A 39 -7.57 -5.63 8.53
N GLY A 40 -6.57 -4.83 8.17
CA GLY A 40 -5.25 -5.30 7.77
C GLY A 40 -5.05 -5.37 6.26
N PHE A 41 -6.03 -5.80 5.46
CA PHE A 41 -5.92 -5.88 4.00
C PHE A 41 -5.83 -4.51 3.32
N VAL A 42 -6.45 -3.50 3.94
CA VAL A 42 -6.19 -2.08 3.67
C VAL A 42 -6.14 -1.35 5.01
N TYR A 43 -5.06 -0.64 5.30
CA TYR A 43 -4.89 0.09 6.55
C TYR A 43 -5.95 1.19 6.69
N ALA A 44 -6.74 1.12 7.76
CA ALA A 44 -7.87 2.01 7.98
C ALA A 44 -7.46 3.37 8.58
N ASN A 45 -6.29 3.44 9.22
CA ASN A 45 -5.80 4.62 9.93
C ASN A 45 -4.39 5.03 9.47
N ALA A 46 -4.11 6.33 9.55
CA ALA A 46 -2.83 6.89 9.12
C ALA A 46 -1.64 6.44 9.99
N ASP A 47 -1.83 6.28 11.30
CA ASP A 47 -0.75 5.90 12.22
C ASP A 47 -0.20 4.51 11.93
N GLU A 48 -1.08 3.57 11.62
CA GLU A 48 -0.75 2.21 11.22
C GLU A 48 -0.01 2.21 9.88
N LEU A 49 -0.56 2.90 8.86
CA LEU A 49 0.08 3.02 7.56
C LEU A 49 1.49 3.62 7.69
N ILE A 50 1.64 4.70 8.44
CA ILE A 50 2.94 5.34 8.71
C ILE A 50 3.87 4.35 9.42
N THR A 51 3.42 3.71 10.49
CA THR A 51 4.23 2.78 11.29
C THR A 51 4.73 1.61 10.44
N LYS A 52 3.85 1.02 9.62
CA LYS A 52 4.17 -0.11 8.75
C LYS A 52 5.15 0.31 7.67
N ASN A 53 4.92 1.44 7.01
CA ASN A 53 5.81 1.96 5.99
C ASN A 53 7.18 2.39 6.55
N LEU A 54 7.26 3.01 7.74
CA LEU A 54 8.55 3.32 8.36
C LEU A 54 9.31 2.04 8.76
N ARG A 55 8.60 1.02 9.27
CA ARG A 55 9.22 -0.23 9.73
C ARG A 55 9.70 -1.12 8.57
N VAL A 56 8.86 -1.28 7.56
CA VAL A 56 9.06 -2.22 6.44
C VAL A 56 9.55 -1.50 5.20
N GLY A 57 8.89 -0.39 4.83
CA GLY A 57 9.13 0.32 3.57
C GLY A 57 10.40 1.18 3.56
N PHE A 58 10.70 1.94 4.62
CA PHE A 58 11.60 3.10 4.47
C PHE A 58 12.88 3.12 5.32
N HIS A 59 13.00 2.41 6.46
CA HIS A 59 14.09 2.73 7.42
C HIS A 59 15.00 1.64 7.97
N THR A 60 14.97 0.38 7.51
CA THR A 60 15.84 -0.62 8.17
C THR A 60 16.99 -1.18 7.34
N THR A 61 17.02 -1.09 6.01
CA THR A 61 18.20 -1.53 5.23
C THR A 61 18.30 -0.80 3.89
N GLU A 62 19.50 -0.72 3.32
CA GLU A 62 19.81 -0.17 1.99
C GLU A 62 19.14 -0.94 0.81
N LYS A 63 18.15 -1.80 1.09
CA LYS A 63 17.48 -2.80 0.22
C LYS A 63 16.00 -2.46 0.01
N THR A 64 15.73 -1.17 -0.10
CA THR A 64 14.42 -0.53 0.10
C THR A 64 13.42 -0.84 -1.01
N ILE A 65 12.12 -1.03 -0.70
CA ILE A 65 11.02 -0.80 -1.67
C ILE A 65 10.90 0.73 -1.84
N LYS A 66 11.88 1.33 -2.51
CA LYS A 66 11.76 2.75 -2.88
C LYS A 66 10.65 2.79 -3.92
N HIS A 67 9.74 3.75 -3.79
CA HIS A 67 8.69 4.03 -4.78
C HIS A 67 7.42 3.18 -4.73
N LYS A 68 7.22 2.36 -3.69
CA LYS A 68 5.89 1.82 -3.40
C LYS A 68 5.44 2.21 -2.01
N LEU A 69 4.13 2.31 -1.82
CA LEU A 69 3.50 2.51 -0.52
C LEU A 69 2.81 1.22 -0.11
N ILE A 70 3.10 0.73 1.10
CA ILE A 70 2.35 -0.40 1.69
C ILE A 70 1.00 0.12 2.14
N ILE A 71 -0.06 -0.42 1.54
CA ILE A 71 -1.45 -0.04 1.84
C ILE A 71 -2.17 -1.09 2.69
N GLY A 72 -1.62 -2.29 2.83
CA GLY A 72 -2.17 -3.36 3.66
C GLY A 72 -1.34 -4.65 3.65
N GLU A 73 -1.81 -5.68 4.36
CA GLU A 73 -1.18 -6.98 4.54
C GLU A 73 -2.21 -8.11 4.69
N ASN A 74 -1.82 -9.36 4.39
CA ASN A 74 -2.70 -10.53 4.50
C ASN A 74 -2.48 -11.37 5.79
N GLY A 75 -1.63 -10.89 6.72
CA GLY A 75 -1.29 -11.58 7.97
C GLY A 75 -0.20 -12.66 7.87
N GLY A 76 0.34 -12.94 6.67
CA GLY A 76 1.41 -13.90 6.41
C GLY A 76 2.82 -13.29 6.25
N GLY A 77 2.93 -11.97 6.23
CA GLY A 77 4.17 -11.27 5.85
C GLY A 77 4.12 -10.67 4.45
N ASP A 78 3.03 -10.90 3.72
CA ASP A 78 2.79 -10.36 2.39
C ASP A 78 2.10 -9.00 2.46
N PHE A 79 2.38 -8.16 1.47
CA PHE A 79 1.93 -6.77 1.45
C PHE A 79 1.19 -6.42 0.17
N TYR A 80 0.18 -5.57 0.29
CA TYR A 80 -0.44 -4.88 -0.83
C TYR A 80 0.21 -3.51 -0.97
N LEU A 81 0.57 -3.15 -2.20
CA LEU A 81 1.37 -1.98 -2.52
C LEU A 81 0.71 -1.14 -3.62
N ILE A 82 0.97 0.17 -3.63
CA ILE A 82 0.68 1.06 -4.78
C ILE A 82 1.96 1.76 -5.23
N ASP A 83 1.97 2.21 -6.48
CA ASP A 83 3.09 2.95 -7.06
C ASP A 83 3.15 4.41 -6.59
N LEU A 84 4.35 4.90 -6.30
CA LEU A 84 4.66 6.29 -5.94
C LEU A 84 5.51 7.01 -7.00
N GLN A 85 6.03 6.30 -8.00
CA GLN A 85 6.72 6.86 -9.16
C GLN A 85 5.71 7.24 -10.25
N ASP A 86 4.80 6.34 -10.62
CA ASP A 86 3.72 6.63 -11.57
C ASP A 86 2.41 6.93 -10.83
N HIS A 87 2.15 8.21 -10.57
CA HIS A 87 0.92 8.65 -9.92
C HIS A 87 -0.36 8.37 -10.76
N GLY A 88 -0.22 8.03 -12.04
CA GLY A 88 -1.31 7.62 -12.92
C GLY A 88 -1.58 6.12 -12.91
N ASP A 89 -0.66 5.32 -12.36
CA ASP A 89 -0.87 3.89 -12.16
C ASP A 89 -1.77 3.66 -10.95
N GLU A 90 -2.99 3.19 -11.20
CA GLU A 90 -3.96 2.89 -10.15
C GLU A 90 -3.79 1.48 -9.58
N SER A 91 -2.91 0.67 -10.14
CA SER A 91 -2.79 -0.76 -9.85
C SER A 91 -2.41 -1.01 -8.39
N VAL A 92 -2.97 -2.08 -7.83
CA VAL A 92 -2.55 -2.64 -6.55
C VAL A 92 -1.66 -3.83 -6.84
N TYR A 93 -0.45 -3.77 -6.33
CA TYR A 93 0.56 -4.82 -6.44
C TYR A 93 0.54 -5.70 -5.20
N TYR A 94 0.89 -6.96 -5.37
CA TYR A 94 1.11 -7.91 -4.29
C TYR A 94 2.59 -8.24 -4.17
N TYR A 95 3.09 -8.08 -2.95
CA TYR A 95 4.41 -8.51 -2.53
C TYR A 95 4.28 -9.80 -1.74
N ASP A 96 4.81 -10.87 -2.31
CA ASP A 96 4.91 -12.18 -1.66
C ASP A 96 6.27 -12.30 -0.95
N HIS A 97 6.29 -12.37 0.37
CA HIS A 97 7.57 -12.39 1.08
C HIS A 97 8.40 -13.67 0.89
N GLU A 98 7.78 -14.78 0.45
CA GLU A 98 8.46 -16.05 0.20
C GLU A 98 9.04 -16.11 -1.22
N GLU A 99 8.33 -15.54 -2.20
CA GLU A 99 8.70 -15.59 -3.62
C GLU A 99 9.38 -14.32 -4.15
N SER A 100 9.30 -13.21 -3.41
CA SER A 100 9.91 -11.96 -3.85
C SER A 100 11.43 -12.03 -3.78
N HIS A 101 12.05 -11.87 -4.94
CA HIS A 101 13.50 -11.71 -5.05
C HIS A 101 13.84 -10.24 -5.26
N GLU A 102 14.89 -9.78 -4.58
CA GLU A 102 15.47 -8.45 -4.76
C GLU A 102 15.99 -8.32 -6.20
N HIS A 103 15.54 -7.30 -6.94
CA HIS A 103 16.07 -6.92 -8.24
C HIS A 103 16.66 -5.52 -8.14
N TYR A 104 17.85 -5.31 -8.68
CA TYR A 104 18.46 -3.98 -8.75
C TYR A 104 18.19 -3.38 -10.12
N ASP A 105 17.46 -2.26 -10.15
CA ASP A 105 17.28 -1.44 -11.34
C ASP A 105 18.45 -0.45 -11.45
N GLU A 106 19.27 -0.62 -12.49
CA GLU A 106 20.42 0.25 -12.75
C GLU A 106 20.04 1.65 -13.24
N GLU A 107 18.89 1.82 -13.90
CA GLU A 107 18.42 3.09 -14.42
C GLU A 107 17.95 4.01 -13.30
N THR A 108 17.21 3.47 -12.34
CA THR A 108 16.69 4.22 -11.19
C THR A 108 17.62 4.15 -9.97
N GLN A 109 18.66 3.31 -10.01
CA GLN A 109 19.56 3.01 -8.89
C GLN A 109 18.79 2.57 -7.64
N THR A 110 17.74 1.77 -7.84
CA THR A 110 16.87 1.31 -6.76
C THR A 110 16.77 -0.20 -6.72
N TRP A 111 16.60 -0.73 -5.51
CA TRP A 111 16.14 -2.10 -5.35
C TRP A 111 14.63 -2.09 -5.56
N ASP A 112 14.16 -2.89 -6.50
CA ASP A 112 12.75 -3.20 -6.65
C ASP A 112 12.54 -4.67 -6.28
N TRP A 113 11.37 -4.93 -5.74
CA TRP A 113 10.99 -6.28 -5.35
C TRP A 113 10.06 -6.80 -6.41
N LYS A 114 10.24 -8.06 -6.77
CA LYS A 114 9.32 -8.70 -7.72
C LYS A 114 7.92 -8.70 -7.13
N SER A 115 7.11 -7.75 -7.57
CA SER A 115 5.69 -7.67 -7.26
C SER A 115 4.89 -8.00 -8.51
N PHE A 116 3.67 -8.46 -8.32
CA PHE A 116 2.77 -8.77 -9.41
C PHE A 116 1.54 -7.89 -9.28
N GLU A 117 1.03 -7.40 -10.41
CA GLU A 117 -0.28 -6.76 -10.43
C GLU A 117 -1.30 -7.74 -9.86
N PHE A 118 -1.93 -7.34 -8.77
CA PHE A 118 -2.93 -8.15 -8.07
C PHE A 118 -4.33 -7.68 -8.44
N ASP A 119 -4.53 -6.35 -8.43
CA ASP A 119 -5.77 -5.72 -8.85
C ASP A 119 -5.51 -4.46 -9.68
N LYS A 120 -6.42 -4.19 -10.62
CA LYS A 120 -6.35 -2.99 -11.47
C LYS A 120 -6.46 -1.68 -10.70
N ASN A 121 -7.11 -1.68 -9.52
CA ASN A 121 -7.22 -0.54 -8.62
C ASN A 121 -7.79 -0.90 -7.25
N LEU A 122 -7.67 0.04 -6.30
CA LEU A 122 -8.15 -0.06 -4.92
C LEU A 122 -9.64 -0.39 -4.80
N SER A 123 -10.50 0.11 -5.70
CA SER A 123 -11.92 -0.22 -5.68
C SER A 123 -12.14 -1.71 -6.00
N SER A 124 -11.44 -2.21 -7.02
CA SER A 124 -11.50 -3.62 -7.43
C SER A 124 -10.89 -4.54 -6.38
N HIS A 125 -9.83 -4.06 -5.72
CA HIS A 125 -9.20 -4.75 -4.62
C HIS A 125 -10.18 -5.03 -3.47
N VAL A 126 -10.90 -4.00 -3.02
CA VAL A 126 -11.93 -4.15 -1.98
C VAL A 126 -13.04 -5.10 -2.42
N ASP A 127 -13.52 -4.96 -3.66
CA ASP A 127 -14.57 -5.84 -4.18
C ASP A 127 -14.11 -7.30 -4.26
N ASN A 128 -12.86 -7.55 -4.67
CA ASN A 128 -12.28 -8.89 -4.70
C ASN A 128 -12.11 -9.48 -3.30
N LEU A 129 -11.64 -8.69 -2.32
CA LEU A 129 -11.56 -9.15 -0.94
C LEU A 129 -12.94 -9.54 -0.39
N ARG A 130 -13.98 -8.75 -0.67
CA ARG A 130 -15.35 -9.10 -0.28
C ARG A 130 -15.81 -10.43 -0.87
N VAL A 131 -15.53 -10.67 -2.16
CA VAL A 131 -15.84 -11.95 -2.82
C VAL A 131 -15.08 -13.11 -2.18
N VAL A 132 -13.78 -12.95 -1.92
CA VAL A 132 -12.93 -14.00 -1.31
C VAL A 132 -13.40 -14.38 0.09
N PHE A 133 -13.80 -13.38 0.89
CA PHE A 133 -14.22 -13.59 2.27
C PHE A 133 -15.74 -13.79 2.46
N GLY A 134 -16.53 -13.73 1.39
CA GLY A 134 -17.97 -13.98 1.42
C GLY A 134 -18.78 -12.86 2.07
N LEU A 135 -18.39 -11.60 1.85
CA LEU A 135 -19.02 -10.37 2.35
C LEU A 135 -19.96 -9.74 1.30
#